data_AF-A0A090BVB5-F1
#
_entry.id   AF-A0A090BVB5-F1
#
_cell.length_a   1.000
_cell.length_b   1.000
_cell.length_c   1.000
_cell.angle_alpha   90.00
_cell.angle_beta   90.00
_cell.angle_gamma   90.00
#
_symmetry.space_group_name_H-M   'P 1'
#
loop_
_entity.id
_entity.type
_entity.pdbx_description
1 polymer ?
#
loop_
_entity_poly.entity_id
_entity_poly.type
_entity_poly.pdbx_seq_one_letter_code
_entity_poly.pdbx_strand_id
1 'polypeptide(L)'
;MYKRSVIHLFSDNQRQDDLRHWLECELPEWFEKRLLPINADIADFWGKLQAKMNRPLPAIDSLLAATALYHDLCLVTRNTKDFAYPNLTVINPWE
;
A
#
# COMPACT_ATOMS: atom_id res chain seq x y z
N MET A 1 17.91 -7.22 2.06
CA MET A 1 18.54 -5.89 2.16
C MET A 1 17.48 -4.81 1.94
N TYR A 2 16.59 -4.59 2.93
CA TYR A 2 15.62 -3.48 2.97
C TYR A 2 15.35 -3.04 4.44
N LYS A 3 16.34 -3.21 5.33
CA LYS A 3 16.28 -2.75 6.73
C LYS A 3 16.74 -1.30 6.83
N ARG A 4 16.04 -0.37 6.18
CA ARG A 4 16.10 1.05 6.54
C ARG A 4 14.72 1.47 7.04
N SER A 5 14.29 0.79 8.11
CA SER A 5 13.02 1.00 8.79
C SER A 5 13.05 2.35 9.52
N VAL A 6 11.93 3.09 9.49
CA VAL A 6 11.70 4.36 10.22
C VAL A 6 12.07 4.23 11.70
N ILE A 7 11.98 3.02 12.26
CA ILE A 7 12.39 2.66 13.62
C ILE A 7 13.83 3.11 13.94
N HIS A 8 14.79 2.99 13.00
CA HIS A 8 16.19 3.38 13.25
C HIS A 8 16.44 4.89 13.20
N LEU A 9 15.44 5.70 12.85
CA LEU A 9 15.54 7.17 12.86
C LEU A 9 15.42 7.73 14.28
N PHE A 10 14.97 6.94 15.25
CA PHE A 10 14.88 7.34 16.64
C PHE A 10 16.18 7.04 17.37
N SER A 11 16.75 8.01 18.06
CA SER A 11 17.95 7.82 18.89
C SER A 11 17.66 7.12 20.22
N ASP A 12 16.40 7.08 20.63
CA ASP A 12 15.92 6.47 21.87
C ASP A 12 15.52 5.01 21.62
N ASN A 13 16.25 4.07 22.25
CA ASN A 13 16.03 2.64 22.12
C ASN A 13 14.64 2.20 22.61
N GLN A 14 14.07 2.84 23.63
CA GLN A 14 12.74 2.48 24.11
C GLN A 14 11.69 2.78 23.05
N ARG A 15 11.78 3.96 22.41
CA ARG A 15 10.88 4.31 21.29
C ARG A 15 11.04 3.37 20.10
N GLN A 16 12.25 2.88 19.85
CA GLN A 16 12.45 1.89 18.79
C GLN A 16 11.71 0.59 19.09
N ASP A 17 11.80 0.11 20.34
CA ASP A 17 11.17 -1.13 20.77
C ASP A 17 9.65 -1.02 20.81
N ASP A 18 9.11 0.10 21.30
CA ASP A 18 7.67 0.37 21.30
C ASP A 18 7.11 0.38 19.86
N LEU A 19 7.77 1.08 18.94
CA LEU A 19 7.36 1.12 17.53
C LEU A 19 7.47 -0.24 16.85
N ARG A 20 8.48 -1.03 17.21
CA ARG A 20 8.64 -2.39 16.68
C ARG A 20 7.53 -3.29 17.17
N HIS A 21 7.21 -3.24 18.46
CA HIS A 21 6.11 -4.01 19.04
C HIS A 21 4.76 -3.65 18.40
N TRP A 22 4.48 -2.36 18.28
CA TRP A 22 3.26 -1.88 17.61
C TRP A 22 3.17 -2.36 16.15
N LEU A 23 4.25 -2.25 15.38
CA LEU A 23 4.26 -2.62 13.97
C LEU A 23 4.17 -4.15 13.75
N GLU A 24 4.81 -4.95 14.60
CA GLU A 24 4.94 -6.40 14.43
C GLU A 24 3.83 -7.19 15.13
N CYS A 25 3.16 -6.62 16.14
CA CYS A 25 2.14 -7.29 16.94
C CYS A 25 0.77 -6.60 16.85
N GLU A 26 0.67 -5.35 17.31
CA GLU A 26 -0.63 -4.68 17.46
C GLU A 26 -1.29 -4.35 16.12
N LEU A 27 -0.52 -3.79 15.17
CA LEU A 27 -1.05 -3.38 13.88
C LEU A 27 -1.59 -4.58 13.07
N PRO A 28 -0.88 -5.71 12.93
CA PRO A 28 -1.43 -6.91 12.29
C PRO A 28 -2.74 -7.41 12.91
N GLU A 29 -2.87 -7.35 14.24
CA GLU A 29 -4.09 -7.77 14.95
C GLU A 29 -5.30 -6.93 14.54
N TRP A 30 -5.15 -5.62 14.29
CA TRP A 30 -6.26 -4.75 13.87
C TRP A 30 -6.82 -5.13 12.50
N PHE A 31 -5.99 -5.67 11.61
CA PHE A 31 -6.39 -6.01 10.25
C PHE A 31 -6.82 -7.47 10.08
N GLU A 32 -6.48 -8.37 11.00
CA GLU A 32 -6.83 -9.80 10.97
C GLU A 32 -6.71 -10.40 9.54
N LYS A 33 -7.81 -10.94 9.00
CA LYS A 33 -7.88 -11.56 7.66
C LYS A 33 -8.07 -10.55 6.51
N ARG A 34 -7.93 -9.25 6.78
CA ARG A 34 -8.10 -8.16 5.79
C ARG A 34 -6.77 -7.69 5.20
N LEU A 35 -5.66 -8.35 5.54
CA LEU A 35 -4.38 -8.18 4.86
C LEU A 35 -4.43 -8.90 3.52
N LEU A 36 -4.53 -8.14 2.43
CA LEU A 36 -4.60 -8.69 1.08
C LEU A 36 -3.18 -9.04 0.58
N PRO A 37 -2.89 -10.34 0.33
CA PRO A 37 -1.61 -10.71 -0.25
C PRO A 37 -1.55 -10.31 -1.72
N ILE A 38 -0.40 -9.84 -2.19
CA ILE A 38 -0.13 -9.70 -3.62
C ILE A 38 0.17 -11.10 -4.16
N ASN A 39 -0.82 -11.71 -4.82
CA ASN A 39 -0.71 -13.04 -5.41
C ASN A 39 -0.47 -12.96 -6.93
N ALA A 40 -0.39 -14.13 -7.59
CA ALA A 40 -0.16 -14.21 -9.02
C ALA A 40 -1.26 -13.53 -9.86
N ASP A 41 -2.52 -13.61 -9.43
CA ASP A 41 -3.65 -13.00 -10.14
C ASP A 41 -3.58 -11.47 -10.11
N ILE A 42 -3.23 -10.89 -8.95
CA ILE A 42 -2.99 -9.45 -8.80
C ILE A 42 -1.79 -9.02 -9.64
N ALA A 43 -0.72 -9.82 -9.67
CA ALA A 43 0.47 -9.52 -10.46
C ALA A 43 0.18 -9.51 -11.98
N ASP A 44 -0.61 -10.46 -12.47
CA ASP A 44 -1.07 -10.50 -13.88
C ASP A 44 -1.98 -9.31 -14.20
N PHE A 45 -2.94 -9.00 -13.32
CA PHE A 45 -3.78 -7.81 -13.46
C PHE A 45 -2.95 -6.52 -13.49
N TRP A 46 -1.95 -6.40 -12.61
CA TRP A 46 -1.04 -5.26 -12.56
C TRP A 46 -0.22 -5.12 -13.84
N GLY A 47 0.27 -6.22 -14.42
CA GLY A 47 0.95 -6.21 -15.72
C GLY A 47 0.06 -5.68 -16.85
N LYS A 48 -1.19 -6.14 -16.91
CA LYS A 48 -2.21 -5.65 -17.86
C LYS A 48 -2.53 -4.17 -17.65
N LEU A 49 -2.64 -3.72 -16.41
CA LEU A 49 -2.86 -2.31 -16.08
C LEU A 49 -1.69 -1.44 -16.57
N GLN A 50 -0.44 -1.85 -16.29
CA GLN A 50 0.75 -1.14 -16.75
C GLN A 50 0.80 -1.01 -18.28
N ALA A 51 0.52 -2.10 -19.00
CA ALA A 51 0.48 -2.09 -20.46
C ALA A 51 -0.57 -1.11 -21.03
N LYS A 52 -1.71 -0.95 -20.35
CA LYS A 52 -2.80 -0.04 -20.77
C LYS A 52 -2.49 1.44 -20.55
N MET A 53 -1.73 1.78 -19.52
CA MET A 53 -1.54 3.18 -19.10
C MET A 53 -0.59 3.97 -20.01
N ASN A 54 0.12 3.30 -20.92
CA ASN A 54 1.02 3.89 -21.94
C ASN A 54 1.96 4.99 -21.41
N ARG A 55 2.35 4.87 -20.14
CA ARG A 55 3.29 5.76 -19.43
C ARG A 55 3.97 4.98 -18.31
N PRO A 56 5.16 5.38 -17.87
CA PRO A 56 5.77 4.81 -16.67
C PRO A 56 4.89 5.08 -15.45
N LEU A 57 4.68 4.05 -14.62
CA LEU A 57 3.96 4.15 -13.37
C LEU A 57 4.88 3.81 -12.20
N PRO A 58 4.76 4.50 -11.05
CA PRO A 58 5.45 4.07 -9.83
C PRO A 58 5.02 2.64 -9.48
N ALA A 59 5.99 1.76 -9.26
CA ALA A 59 5.72 0.33 -9.09
C ALA A 59 4.79 0.05 -7.89
N ILE A 60 5.02 0.73 -6.77
CA ILE A 60 4.23 0.53 -5.54
C ILE A 60 2.82 1.10 -5.72
N ASP A 61 2.67 2.34 -6.18
CA ASP A 61 1.36 2.98 -6.34
C ASP A 61 0.48 2.24 -7.36
N SER A 62 1.06 1.83 -8.48
CA SER A 62 0.33 1.05 -9.48
C SER A 62 -0.06 -0.34 -8.98
N LEU A 63 0.71 -0.94 -8.07
CA LEU A 63 0.37 -2.22 -7.45
C LEU A 63 -0.73 -2.07 -6.39
N LEU A 64 -0.74 -0.97 -5.63
CA LEU A 64 -1.84 -0.63 -4.73
C LEU A 64 -3.14 -0.39 -5.52
N ALA A 65 -3.05 0.37 -6.62
CA ALA A 65 -4.18 0.60 -7.52
C ALA A 65 -4.69 -0.71 -8.15
N ALA A 66 -3.79 -1.57 -8.62
CA ALA A 66 -4.13 -2.88 -9.17
C ALA A 66 -4.84 -3.77 -8.15
N THR A 67 -4.33 -3.83 -6.92
CA THR A 67 -4.96 -4.59 -5.83
C THR A 67 -6.36 -4.08 -5.54
N ALA A 68 -6.54 -2.75 -5.44
CA ALA A 68 -7.85 -2.16 -5.18
C ALA A 68 -8.85 -2.45 -6.31
N LEU A 69 -8.44 -2.26 -7.57
CA LEU A 69 -9.27 -2.56 -8.75
C LEU A 69 -9.63 -4.05 -8.85
N TYR A 70 -8.68 -4.95 -8.58
CA TYR A 70 -8.90 -6.39 -8.66
C TYR A 70 -9.94 -6.87 -7.64
N HIS A 71 -9.96 -6.26 -6.45
CA HIS A 71 -10.89 -6.61 -5.37
C HIS A 71 -12.16 -5.73 -5.32
N ASP A 72 -12.37 -4.84 -6.30
CA ASP A 72 -13.47 -3.87 -6.32
C ASP A 72 -13.54 -2.99 -5.06
N LEU A 73 -12.36 -2.51 -4.62
CA LEU A 73 -12.20 -1.68 -3.43
C LEU A 73 -11.98 -0.21 -3.79
N CYS A 74 -12.28 0.67 -2.82
CA CYS A 74 -11.87 2.07 -2.86
C CYS A 74 -10.47 2.24 -2.23
N LEU A 75 -9.65 3.11 -2.79
CA LEU A 75 -8.36 3.47 -2.22
C LEU A 75 -8.50 4.73 -1.35
N VAL A 76 -8.24 4.60 -0.06
CA VAL A 76 -8.24 5.75 0.87
C VAL A 76 -6.83 6.32 0.95
N THR A 77 -6.63 7.55 0.49
CA THR A 77 -5.31 8.22 0.54
C THR A 77 -5.44 9.73 0.50
N ARG A 78 -4.51 10.43 1.16
CA ARG A 78 -4.36 11.89 1.02
C ARG A 78 -3.77 12.28 -0.34
N ASN A 79 -3.00 11.38 -0.96
CA ASN A 79 -2.26 11.67 -2.18
C ASN A 79 -3.09 11.34 -3.43
N THR A 80 -4.23 12.00 -3.61
CA THR A 80 -5.18 11.68 -4.68
C THR A 80 -4.60 11.84 -6.09
N LYS A 81 -3.65 12.78 -6.28
CA LYS A 81 -3.04 13.11 -7.58
C LYS A 81 -2.31 11.94 -8.23
N ASP A 82 -1.70 11.07 -7.42
CA ASP A 82 -0.90 9.95 -7.92
C ASP A 82 -1.77 8.72 -8.28
N PHE A 83 -3.07 8.77 -7.95
CA PHE A 83 -4.01 7.66 -8.14
C PHE A 83 -5.12 7.95 -9.17
N ALA A 84 -4.83 8.79 -10.16
CA ALA A 84 -5.72 9.00 -11.31
C ALA A 84 -5.70 7.80 -12.29
N TYR A 85 -6.18 6.65 -11.83
CA TYR A 85 -6.36 5.42 -12.62
C TYR A 85 -7.82 5.28 -13.08
N PRO A 86 -8.08 4.79 -14.31
CA PRO A 86 -9.43 4.53 -14.76
C PRO A 86 -10.16 3.55 -13.83
N ASN A 87 -11.41 3.87 -13.49
CA ASN A 87 -12.30 3.07 -12.63
C ASN A 87 -11.85 2.88 -11.17
N LEU A 88 -10.74 3.50 -10.74
CA LEU A 88 -10.34 3.47 -9.34
C LEU A 88 -11.07 4.56 -8.57
N THR A 89 -11.85 4.18 -7.57
CA THR A 89 -12.44 5.13 -6.63
C THR A 89 -11.41 5.49 -5.57
N VAL A 90 -11.11 6.79 -5.44
CA VAL A 90 -10.16 7.32 -4.47
C VAL A 90 -10.90 8.21 -3.48
N ILE A 91 -10.70 7.96 -2.18
CA ILE A 91 -11.31 8.72 -1.09
C ILE A 91 -10.19 9.45 -0.34
N ASN A 92 -10.26 10.78 -0.25
CA ASN A 92 -9.39 11.56 0.62
C ASN A 92 -10.11 11.81 1.95
N PRO A 93 -9.68 11.22 3.08
CA PRO A 93 -10.38 11.37 4.35
C PRO A 93 -10.10 12.72 5.06
N TRP A 94 -9.35 13.61 4.42
CA TRP A 94 -9.09 14.97 4.90
C TRP A 94 -9.85 16.05 4.11
N GLU A 95 -10.66 15.64 3.13
CA GLU A 95 -11.61 16.52 2.42
C GLU A 95 -13.00 16.46 3.04
#